data_AF-A0A7K1JJ93-F1
#
_entry.id   AF-A0A7K1JJ93-F1
#
_cell.length_a   1.000
_cell.length_b   1.000
_cell.length_c   1.000
_cell.angle_alpha   90.00
_cell.angle_beta   90.00
_cell.angle_gamma   90.00
#
_symmetry.space_group_name_H-M   'P 1'
#
loop_
_entity.id
_entity.type
_entity.pdbx_description
1 polymer ?
#
loop_
_entity_poly.entity_id
_entity_poly.type
_entity_poly.pdbx_seq_one_letter_code
_entity_poly.pdbx_strand_id
1 'polypeptide(L)'
;MGIDYVPGAELGIDHVQLKPGPATRLSWRGWLVDIYPTGAITVPEQTAADKAIADLNTLLATAYARTDTPIHHGYSADPAQWSAHSATTDRSQIRSDAVAALRAGRGIAQQLWSPRKFSVYACAEHGWRQTEMRAPYAVIMAALRAALPPHTTLGYYNDHAPSRRAIPDLFADATNHLPGSPAPRVRHPRPDSRSPRIA
;
A
#
# COMPACT_ATOMS: atom_id res chain seq x y z
N MET A 1 34.36 -16.68 26.57
CA MET A 1 34.11 -15.28 26.17
C MET A 1 32.96 -15.31 25.19
N GLY A 2 31.76 -14.96 25.65
CA GLY A 2 30.55 -14.96 24.85
C GLY A 2 30.55 -13.77 23.89
N ILE A 3 30.20 -14.04 22.64
CA ILE A 3 29.94 -13.01 21.64
C ILE A 3 28.49 -12.59 21.84
N ASP A 4 28.28 -11.35 22.26
CA ASP A 4 26.96 -10.77 22.41
C ASP A 4 26.27 -10.66 21.04
N TYR A 5 25.15 -11.36 20.88
CA TYR A 5 24.27 -11.30 19.72
C TYR A 5 23.45 -10.00 19.75
N VAL A 6 23.61 -9.16 18.73
CA VAL A 6 22.77 -7.98 18.51
C VAL A 6 21.66 -8.36 17.51
N PRO A 7 20.37 -8.37 17.89
CA PRO A 7 19.30 -8.69 16.96
C PRO A 7 18.98 -7.50 16.05
N GLY A 8 18.96 -7.73 14.73
CA GLY A 8 18.14 -6.95 13.82
C GLY A 8 18.85 -6.02 12.83
N ALA A 9 19.77 -6.51 12.01
CA ALA A 9 20.23 -5.76 10.83
C ALA A 9 20.46 -6.62 9.57
N GLU A 10 20.45 -7.95 9.68
CA GLU A 10 20.82 -8.84 8.59
C GLU A 10 19.63 -9.63 8.05
N LEU A 11 19.65 -9.89 6.74
CA LEU A 11 18.69 -10.73 6.05
C LEU A 11 18.95 -12.19 6.41
N GLY A 12 18.02 -12.81 7.13
CA GLY A 12 18.05 -14.25 7.37
C GLY A 12 17.60 -15.00 6.12
N ILE A 13 18.32 -16.07 5.79
CA ILE A 13 18.03 -16.93 4.64
C ILE A 13 18.11 -18.37 5.13
N ASP A 14 16.98 -19.06 5.12
CA ASP A 14 16.88 -20.44 5.55
C ASP A 14 16.31 -21.31 4.43
N HIS A 15 16.87 -22.50 4.23
CA HIS A 15 16.26 -23.52 3.37
C HIS A 15 15.33 -24.39 4.23
N VAL A 16 14.03 -24.32 3.96
CA VAL A 16 12.99 -24.98 4.75
C VAL A 16 12.21 -25.99 3.92
N GLN A 17 11.74 -27.05 4.58
CA GLN A 17 10.80 -27.99 3.97
C GLN A 17 9.37 -27.62 4.43
N LEU A 18 8.55 -27.12 3.50
CA LEU A 18 7.16 -26.77 3.75
C LEU A 18 6.22 -27.84 3.20
N LYS A 19 4.96 -27.83 3.62
CA LYS A 19 3.93 -28.76 3.13
C LYS A 19 3.81 -28.79 1.59
N PRO A 20 3.91 -27.65 0.87
CA PRO A 20 3.90 -27.66 -0.60
C PRO A 20 5.21 -28.12 -1.25
N GLY A 21 6.30 -28.24 -0.48
CA GLY A 21 7.62 -28.60 -0.99
C GLY A 21 8.76 -27.79 -0.35
N PRO A 22 10.01 -28.01 -0.81
CA PRO A 22 11.16 -27.22 -0.37
C PRO A 22 10.97 -25.75 -0.74
N ALA A 23 11.40 -24.85 0.12
CA ALA A 23 11.37 -23.41 -0.10
C ALA A 23 12.60 -22.74 0.54
N THR A 24 12.97 -21.58 0.02
CA THR A 24 13.93 -20.68 0.66
C THR A 24 13.16 -19.59 1.38
N ARG A 25 13.24 -19.58 2.71
CA ARG A 25 12.60 -18.58 3.58
C ARG A 25 13.54 -17.43 3.80
N LEU A 26 13.09 -16.23 3.48
CA LEU A 26 13.74 -14.98 3.85
C LEU A 26 13.11 -14.45 5.14
N SER A 27 13.94 -13.95 6.04
CA SER A 27 13.49 -13.29 7.27
C SER A 27 14.16 -11.93 7.45
N TRP A 28 13.36 -10.93 7.82
CA TRP A 28 13.85 -9.57 8.07
C TRP A 28 12.91 -8.83 9.01
N ARG A 29 13.43 -8.27 10.11
CA ARG A 29 12.64 -7.48 11.10
C ARG A 29 11.33 -8.17 11.51
N GLY A 30 11.37 -9.49 11.67
CA GLY A 30 10.22 -10.32 12.05
C GLY A 30 9.27 -10.69 10.91
N TRP A 31 9.46 -10.17 9.69
CA TRP A 31 8.74 -10.64 8.51
C TRP A 31 9.37 -11.89 7.94
N LEU A 32 8.52 -12.77 7.41
CA LEU A 32 8.89 -13.98 6.69
C LEU A 32 8.31 -13.95 5.27
N VAL A 33 9.10 -14.39 4.29
CA VAL A 33 8.69 -14.59 2.90
C VAL A 33 9.28 -15.91 2.41
N ASP A 34 8.47 -16.75 1.77
CA ASP A 34 8.90 -18.04 1.25
C ASP A 34 9.01 -18.01 -0.28
N ILE A 35 10.15 -18.48 -0.78
CA ILE A 35 10.46 -18.60 -2.21
C ILE A 35 10.50 -20.08 -2.57
N TYR A 36 9.58 -20.52 -3.43
CA TYR A 36 9.60 -21.88 -3.96
C TYR A 36 10.56 -22.01 -5.16
N PRO A 37 11.10 -23.21 -5.43
CA PRO A 37 11.95 -23.47 -6.60
C PRO A 37 11.29 -23.12 -7.93
N THR A 38 9.96 -23.06 -7.99
CA THR A 38 9.19 -22.62 -9.15
C THR A 38 9.26 -21.11 -9.40
N GLY A 39 9.88 -20.34 -8.51
CA GLY A 39 9.88 -18.86 -8.51
C GLY A 39 8.65 -18.26 -7.84
N ALA A 40 7.72 -19.07 -7.34
CA ALA A 40 6.56 -18.57 -6.60
C ALA A 40 6.99 -17.99 -5.24
N ILE A 41 6.53 -16.77 -4.96
CA ILE A 41 6.79 -16.08 -3.70
C ILE A 41 5.50 -16.02 -2.90
N THR A 42 5.56 -16.41 -1.63
CA THR A 42 4.41 -16.40 -0.72
C THR A 42 4.77 -15.74 0.60
N VAL A 43 3.80 -15.06 1.19
CA VAL A 43 3.92 -14.52 2.54
C VAL A 43 3.12 -15.46 3.45
N PRO A 44 3.77 -16.26 4.32
CA PRO A 44 3.06 -17.14 5.24
C PRO A 44 2.19 -16.31 6.20
N GLU A 45 1.11 -16.93 6.68
CA GLU A 45 0.25 -16.34 7.70
C GLU A 45 1.09 -16.01 8.94
N GLN A 46 1.13 -14.72 9.29
CA GLN A 46 1.96 -14.20 10.36
C GLN A 46 1.35 -12.93 10.93
N THR A 47 1.60 -12.65 12.21
CA THR A 47 1.10 -11.45 12.86
C THR A 47 1.83 -10.21 12.35
N ALA A 48 1.09 -9.11 12.21
CA ALA A 48 1.60 -7.80 11.77
C ALA A 48 1.62 -6.74 12.89
N ALA A 49 1.14 -7.07 14.10
CA ALA A 49 0.85 -6.11 15.17
C ALA A 49 2.06 -5.23 15.56
N ASP A 50 3.27 -5.79 15.53
CA ASP A 50 4.50 -5.12 15.98
C ASP A 50 5.54 -4.96 14.85
N LYS A 51 5.10 -5.01 13.58
CA LYS A 51 6.00 -5.02 12.41
C LYS A 51 5.66 -3.90 11.44
N ALA A 52 6.67 -3.19 10.94
CA ALA A 52 6.45 -2.15 9.93
C ALA A 52 6.21 -2.79 8.55
N ILE A 53 5.13 -2.40 7.87
CA ILE A 53 4.83 -2.88 6.50
C ILE A 53 5.91 -2.49 5.48
N ALA A 54 6.62 -1.38 5.71
CA ALA A 54 7.76 -0.99 4.88
C ALA A 54 8.87 -2.05 4.85
N ASP A 55 9.10 -2.74 5.97
CA ASP A 55 10.09 -3.82 6.06
C ASP A 55 9.66 -5.05 5.25
N LEU A 56 8.36 -5.36 5.20
CA LEU A 56 7.83 -6.41 4.33
C LEU A 56 8.03 -6.07 2.86
N ASN A 57 7.82 -4.81 2.46
CA ASN A 57 8.04 -4.38 1.08
C ASN A 57 9.50 -4.55 0.67
N THR A 58 10.44 -4.21 1.55
CA THR A 58 11.88 -4.44 1.35
C THR A 58 12.16 -5.93 1.19
N LEU A 59 11.62 -6.77 2.08
CA LEU A 59 11.83 -8.22 2.05
C LEU A 59 11.26 -8.86 0.77
N LEU A 60 10.10 -8.42 0.32
CA LEU A 60 9.50 -8.86 -0.94
C LEU A 60 10.34 -8.43 -2.15
N ALA A 61 10.82 -7.19 -2.19
CA ALA A 61 11.70 -6.72 -3.26
C ALA A 61 12.97 -7.58 -3.35
N THR A 62 13.57 -7.93 -2.21
CA THR A 62 14.70 -8.86 -2.15
C THR A 62 14.34 -10.27 -2.62
N ALA A 63 13.15 -10.77 -2.28
CA ALA A 63 12.68 -12.08 -2.72
C ALA A 63 12.52 -12.13 -4.25
N TYR A 64 11.89 -11.12 -4.84
CA TYR A 64 11.68 -11.08 -6.28
C TYR A 64 12.99 -10.90 -7.07
N ALA A 65 13.96 -10.13 -6.54
CA ALA A 65 15.28 -10.02 -7.17
C ALA A 65 16.02 -11.37 -7.23
N ARG A 66 15.72 -12.31 -6.33
CA ARG A 66 16.36 -13.63 -6.26
C ARG A 66 15.78 -14.68 -7.18
N THR A 67 14.52 -14.54 -7.59
CA THR A 67 13.87 -15.56 -8.43
C THR A 67 14.13 -15.37 -9.91
N ASP A 68 14.96 -14.37 -10.28
CA ASP A 68 15.21 -13.91 -11.66
C ASP A 68 13.91 -13.76 -12.47
N THR A 69 12.79 -13.62 -11.74
CA THR A 69 11.47 -13.45 -12.32
C THR A 69 11.46 -12.03 -12.81
N PRO A 70 11.24 -11.78 -14.12
CA PRO A 70 11.04 -10.43 -14.59
C PRO A 70 9.79 -9.94 -13.90
N ILE A 71 10.00 -9.17 -12.84
CA ILE A 71 8.93 -8.41 -12.25
C ILE A 71 8.62 -7.42 -13.36
N HIS A 72 7.49 -7.59 -14.03
CA HIS A 72 6.81 -6.51 -14.73
C HIS A 72 6.32 -5.54 -13.65
N HIS A 73 7.27 -4.98 -12.95
CA HIS A 73 7.17 -3.73 -12.28
C HIS A 73 6.78 -2.75 -13.39
N GLY A 74 5.53 -2.31 -13.37
CA GLY A 74 5.21 -1.02 -13.95
C GLY A 74 6.11 0.10 -13.38
N TYR A 75 6.85 -0.14 -12.30
CA TYR A 75 7.84 0.77 -11.69
C TYR A 75 8.98 -0.02 -11.03
N SER A 76 10.13 -0.06 -11.71
CA SER A 76 11.39 -0.72 -11.33
C SER A 76 11.83 -0.43 -9.88
N ALA A 77 12.36 -1.47 -9.20
CA ALA A 77 12.90 -1.45 -7.84
C ALA A 77 14.36 -1.00 -7.76
N ASP A 78 14.80 -0.08 -8.63
CA ASP A 78 16.08 0.61 -8.46
C ASP A 78 15.85 1.89 -7.63
N PRO A 79 16.42 2.00 -6.42
CA PRO A 79 16.33 3.22 -5.59
C PRO A 79 16.89 4.47 -6.29
N ALA A 80 17.85 4.31 -7.20
CA ALA A 80 18.39 5.40 -8.01
C ALA A 80 17.43 5.81 -9.12
N GLN A 81 16.73 4.86 -9.77
CA GLN A 81 15.61 5.18 -10.67
C GLN A 81 14.42 5.78 -9.92
N TRP A 82 14.08 5.33 -8.71
CA TRP A 82 13.06 5.97 -7.89
C TRP A 82 13.45 7.40 -7.54
N SER A 83 14.72 7.65 -7.19
CA SER A 83 15.21 8.99 -6.88
C SER A 83 15.29 9.88 -8.13
N ALA A 84 15.70 9.34 -9.28
CA ALA A 84 15.76 10.05 -10.56
C ALA A 84 14.36 10.32 -11.14
N HIS A 85 13.44 9.35 -11.08
CA HIS A 85 12.05 9.47 -11.51
C HIS A 85 11.23 10.29 -10.51
N SER A 86 11.52 10.26 -9.21
CA SER A 86 10.89 11.16 -8.22
C SER A 86 11.45 12.58 -8.26
N ALA A 87 12.63 12.78 -8.84
CA ALA A 87 13.24 14.10 -9.07
C ALA A 87 12.82 14.73 -10.40
N THR A 88 12.38 13.93 -11.38
CA THR A 88 11.90 14.41 -12.70
C THR A 88 10.39 14.34 -12.89
N THR A 89 9.70 13.46 -12.16
CA THR A 89 8.25 13.36 -12.23
C THR A 89 7.63 14.36 -11.28
N ASP A 90 6.95 15.34 -11.88
CA ASP A 90 6.18 16.33 -11.15
C ASP A 90 5.14 15.62 -10.27
N ARG A 91 5.35 15.65 -8.95
CA ARG A 91 4.45 15.05 -7.96
C ARG A 91 3.03 15.62 -8.07
N SER A 92 2.90 16.86 -8.56
CA SER A 92 1.60 17.47 -8.83
C SER A 92 0.89 16.81 -10.02
N GLN A 93 1.65 16.39 -11.05
CA GLN A 93 1.14 15.66 -12.20
C GLN A 93 0.69 14.25 -11.82
N ILE A 94 1.53 13.47 -11.10
CA ILE A 94 1.14 12.14 -10.59
C ILE A 94 -0.14 12.25 -9.77
N ARG A 95 -0.23 13.27 -8.91
CA ARG A 95 -1.41 13.50 -8.09
C ARG A 95 -2.63 13.80 -8.97
N SER A 96 -2.51 14.71 -9.93
CA SER A 96 -3.58 15.06 -10.86
C SER A 96 -4.11 13.84 -11.60
N ASP A 97 -3.19 13.01 -12.13
CA ASP A 97 -3.53 11.79 -12.85
C ASP A 97 -4.17 10.73 -11.92
N ALA A 98 -3.69 10.61 -10.68
CA ALA A 98 -4.29 9.72 -9.69
C ALA A 98 -5.71 10.18 -9.28
N VAL A 99 -5.92 11.50 -9.13
CA VAL A 99 -7.24 12.09 -8.90
C VAL A 99 -8.17 11.79 -10.07
N ALA A 100 -7.68 11.93 -11.31
CA ALA A 100 -8.46 11.61 -12.51
C ALA A 100 -8.87 10.13 -12.52
N ALA A 101 -7.94 9.22 -12.24
CA ALA A 101 -8.21 7.79 -12.19
C ALA A 101 -9.22 7.41 -11.08
N LEU A 102 -9.09 8.00 -9.88
CA LEU A 102 -10.04 7.80 -8.78
C LEU A 102 -11.44 8.35 -9.11
N ARG A 103 -11.53 9.50 -9.78
CA ARG A 103 -12.81 10.06 -10.25
C ARG A 103 -13.47 9.19 -11.32
N ALA A 104 -12.69 8.67 -12.26
CA ALA A 104 -13.18 7.71 -13.26
C ALA A 104 -13.68 6.43 -12.57
N GLY A 105 -12.88 5.86 -11.66
CA GLY A 105 -13.25 4.68 -10.87
C GLY A 105 -14.53 4.91 -10.04
N ARG A 106 -14.72 6.10 -9.48
CA ARG A 106 -15.97 6.50 -8.82
C ARG A 106 -17.17 6.43 -9.76
N GLY A 107 -17.06 7.02 -10.96
CA GLY A 107 -18.15 7.01 -11.94
C GLY A 107 -18.56 5.59 -12.32
N ILE A 108 -17.56 4.72 -12.52
CA ILE A 108 -17.77 3.29 -12.78
C ILE A 108 -18.43 2.61 -11.58
N ALA A 109 -17.96 2.88 -10.36
CA ALA A 109 -18.54 2.30 -9.15
C ALA A 109 -20.01 2.72 -8.97
N GLN A 110 -20.38 3.96 -9.30
CA GLN A 110 -21.78 4.41 -9.21
C GLN A 110 -22.71 3.61 -10.14
N GLN A 111 -22.21 3.18 -11.30
CA GLN A 111 -23.00 2.50 -12.32
C GLN A 111 -22.98 0.99 -12.14
N LEU A 112 -21.79 0.42 -11.96
CA LEU A 112 -21.53 -1.01 -12.13
C LEU A 112 -21.20 -1.74 -10.84
N TRP A 113 -20.80 -1.04 -9.77
CA TRP A 113 -20.35 -1.73 -8.56
C TRP A 113 -21.44 -2.65 -8.00
N SER A 114 -21.02 -3.87 -7.69
CA SER A 114 -21.81 -4.86 -6.98
C SER A 114 -20.85 -5.80 -6.24
N PRO A 115 -21.08 -6.07 -4.94
CA PRO A 115 -20.18 -6.88 -4.12
C PRO A 115 -19.77 -8.22 -4.76
N ARG A 116 -20.68 -8.85 -5.51
CA ARG A 116 -20.49 -10.18 -6.11
C ARG A 116 -20.16 -10.21 -7.60
N LYS A 117 -20.32 -9.09 -8.32
CA LYS A 117 -20.20 -9.06 -9.79
C LYS A 117 -19.15 -8.08 -10.29
N PHE A 118 -18.95 -6.97 -9.60
CA PHE A 118 -18.04 -5.92 -10.06
C PHE A 118 -17.44 -5.22 -8.85
N SER A 119 -16.26 -5.69 -8.44
CA SER A 119 -15.62 -5.30 -7.19
C SER A 119 -15.01 -3.90 -7.25
N VAL A 120 -14.64 -3.37 -6.08
CA VAL A 120 -13.86 -2.13 -5.95
C VAL A 120 -12.56 -2.16 -6.75
N TYR A 121 -11.91 -3.33 -6.86
CA TYR A 121 -10.69 -3.50 -7.64
C TYR A 121 -10.96 -3.35 -9.14
N ALA A 122 -12.05 -3.95 -9.64
CA ALA A 122 -12.46 -3.81 -11.04
C ALA A 122 -12.82 -2.35 -11.36
N CYS A 123 -13.50 -1.65 -10.45
CA CYS A 123 -13.79 -0.22 -10.62
C CYS A 123 -12.49 0.62 -10.70
N ALA A 124 -11.52 0.35 -9.82
CA ALA A 124 -10.24 1.05 -9.78
C ALA A 124 -9.41 0.78 -11.04
N GLU A 125 -9.34 -0.49 -11.46
CA GLU A 125 -8.63 -0.91 -12.66
C GLU A 125 -9.21 -0.27 -13.92
N HIS A 126 -10.53 -0.29 -14.09
CA HIS A 126 -11.16 0.33 -15.25
C HIS A 126 -10.98 1.86 -15.25
N GLY A 127 -11.09 2.53 -14.10
CA GLY A 127 -10.82 3.97 -14.00
C GLY A 127 -9.36 4.33 -14.31
N TRP A 128 -8.43 3.49 -13.89
CA TRP A 128 -7.01 3.61 -14.21
C TRP A 128 -6.74 3.41 -15.71
N ARG A 129 -7.37 2.41 -16.35
CA ARG A 129 -7.26 2.21 -17.80
C ARG A 129 -7.91 3.33 -18.61
N GLN A 130 -9.06 3.87 -18.17
CA GLN A 130 -9.72 5.02 -18.82
C GLN A 130 -8.88 6.30 -18.80
N THR A 131 -7.94 6.39 -17.85
CA THR A 131 -6.99 7.51 -17.74
C THR A 131 -5.63 7.15 -18.33
N GLU A 132 -5.60 6.18 -19.25
CA GLU A 132 -4.39 5.73 -19.97
C GLU A 132 -3.26 5.31 -19.03
N MET A 133 -3.60 4.89 -17.81
CA MET A 133 -2.64 4.42 -16.82
C MET A 133 -1.57 5.44 -16.42
N ARG A 134 -1.87 6.74 -16.59
CA ARG A 134 -0.92 7.86 -16.37
C ARG A 134 -0.36 7.94 -14.95
N ALA A 135 -1.15 7.55 -13.96
CA ALA A 135 -0.68 7.42 -12.57
C ALA A 135 -0.26 5.97 -12.26
N PRO A 136 0.73 5.73 -11.39
CA PRO A 136 1.01 4.38 -10.91
C PRO A 136 -0.19 3.78 -10.18
N TYR A 137 -0.59 2.55 -10.54
CA TYR A 137 -1.74 1.89 -9.90
C TYR A 137 -1.56 1.71 -8.38
N ALA A 138 -0.32 1.56 -7.92
CA ALA A 138 0.01 1.50 -6.49
C ALA A 138 -0.41 2.76 -5.73
N VAL A 139 -0.32 3.95 -6.34
CA VAL A 139 -0.76 5.22 -5.74
C VAL A 139 -2.27 5.24 -5.56
N ILE A 140 -3.02 4.76 -6.56
CA ILE A 140 -4.49 4.63 -6.51
C ILE A 140 -4.91 3.66 -5.40
N MET A 141 -4.27 2.50 -5.33
CA MET A 141 -4.57 1.48 -4.32
C MET A 141 -4.16 1.91 -2.91
N ALA A 142 -3.06 2.64 -2.75
CA ALA A 142 -2.65 3.21 -1.47
C ALA A 142 -3.69 4.24 -0.98
N ALA A 143 -4.14 5.13 -1.85
CA ALA A 143 -5.17 6.12 -1.54
C ALA A 143 -6.50 5.47 -1.12
N LEU A 144 -6.95 4.44 -1.84
CA LEU A 144 -8.16 3.68 -1.48
C LEU A 144 -8.04 2.99 -0.13
N ARG A 145 -6.88 2.38 0.17
CA ARG A 145 -6.64 1.75 1.48
C ARG A 145 -6.60 2.78 2.61
N ALA A 146 -6.01 3.94 2.37
CA ALA A 146 -5.93 5.02 3.35
C ALA A 146 -7.29 5.66 3.67
N ALA A 147 -8.25 5.58 2.75
CA ALA A 147 -9.63 6.06 2.94
C ALA A 147 -10.55 5.06 3.67
N LEU A 148 -10.06 3.86 3.98
CA LEU A 148 -10.87 2.86 4.67
C LEU A 148 -11.12 3.24 6.14
N PRO A 149 -12.27 2.84 6.71
CA PRO A 149 -12.48 2.87 8.14
C PRO A 149 -11.37 2.10 8.90
N PRO A 150 -11.13 2.41 10.19
CA PRO A 150 -10.20 1.65 11.01
C PRO A 150 -10.54 0.16 11.03
N HIS A 151 -9.51 -0.68 11.13
CA HIS A 151 -9.64 -2.14 11.31
C HIS A 151 -10.41 -2.88 10.21
N THR A 152 -10.41 -2.36 8.98
CA THR A 152 -10.96 -3.08 7.82
C THR A 152 -9.94 -3.23 6.70
N THR A 153 -10.24 -4.13 5.77
CA THR A 153 -9.46 -4.31 4.53
C THR A 153 -10.33 -3.94 3.34
N LEU A 154 -9.70 -3.61 2.22
CA LEU A 154 -10.43 -3.22 1.01
C LEU A 154 -11.31 -4.36 0.47
N GLY A 155 -10.89 -5.61 0.65
CA GLY A 155 -11.71 -6.80 0.32
C GLY A 155 -12.91 -6.93 1.24
N TYR A 156 -12.70 -6.88 2.56
CA TYR A 156 -13.80 -6.96 3.53
C TYR A 156 -14.82 -5.83 3.32
N TYR A 157 -14.34 -4.60 3.13
CA TYR A 157 -15.18 -3.43 2.91
C TYR A 157 -15.95 -3.50 1.57
N ASN A 158 -15.36 -4.06 0.52
CA ASN A 158 -16.06 -4.33 -0.74
C ASN A 158 -17.24 -5.29 -0.54
N ASP A 159 -17.03 -6.36 0.21
CA ASP A 159 -18.01 -7.43 0.36
C ASP A 159 -19.14 -7.05 1.34
N HIS A 160 -18.83 -6.21 2.32
CA HIS A 160 -19.73 -5.79 3.41
C HIS A 160 -20.08 -4.30 3.36
N ALA A 161 -19.98 -3.69 2.18
CA ALA A 161 -20.27 -2.28 2.00
C ALA A 161 -21.69 -1.95 2.51
N PRO A 162 -21.85 -0.99 3.45
CA PRO A 162 -23.11 -0.77 4.15
C PRO A 162 -24.20 -0.17 3.26
N SER A 163 -23.84 0.36 2.08
CA SER A 163 -24.78 0.92 1.14
C SER A 163 -24.23 0.90 -0.28
N ARG A 164 -25.11 1.14 -1.27
CA ARG A 164 -24.73 1.31 -2.68
C ARG A 164 -23.81 2.50 -2.93
N ARG A 165 -23.77 3.47 -2.01
CA ARG A 165 -22.92 4.67 -2.14
C ARG A 165 -21.57 4.49 -1.47
N ALA A 166 -21.40 3.50 -0.60
CA ALA A 166 -20.19 3.32 0.19
C ALA A 166 -18.91 3.18 -0.65
N ILE A 167 -18.95 2.43 -1.76
CA ILE A 167 -17.78 2.32 -2.66
C ILE A 167 -17.56 3.60 -3.47
N PRO A 168 -18.57 4.19 -4.14
CA PRO A 168 -18.42 5.52 -4.74
C PRO A 168 -17.89 6.61 -3.80
N ASP A 169 -18.30 6.58 -2.53
CA ASP A 169 -17.87 7.54 -1.51
C ASP A 169 -16.43 7.24 -1.06
N LEU A 170 -16.05 5.96 -0.92
CA LEU A 170 -14.65 5.55 -0.70
C LEU A 170 -13.71 6.09 -1.80
N PHE A 171 -14.11 6.02 -3.08
CA PHE A 171 -13.33 6.61 -4.17
C PHE A 171 -13.23 8.14 -4.06
N ALA A 172 -14.29 8.81 -3.60
CA ALA A 172 -14.26 10.25 -3.37
C ALA A 172 -13.28 10.59 -2.24
N ASP A 173 -13.36 9.87 -1.12
CA ASP A 173 -12.52 10.08 0.05
C ASP A 173 -11.05 9.80 -0.24
N ALA A 174 -10.75 8.76 -1.02
CA ALA A 174 -9.38 8.42 -1.46
C ALA A 174 -8.64 9.59 -2.11
N THR A 175 -9.33 10.51 -2.78
CA THR A 175 -8.68 11.70 -3.38
C THR A 175 -8.03 12.61 -2.33
N ASN A 176 -8.55 12.62 -1.10
CA ASN A 176 -8.00 13.39 0.01
C ASN A 176 -6.75 12.73 0.61
N HIS A 177 -6.57 11.43 0.42
CA HIS A 177 -5.45 10.64 0.96
C HIS A 177 -4.28 10.49 0.00
N LEU A 178 -4.31 11.15 -1.16
CA LEU A 178 -3.16 11.18 -2.05
C LEU A 178 -1.98 11.92 -1.41
N PRO A 179 -0.74 11.41 -1.56
CA PRO A 179 0.44 12.03 -0.99
C PRO A 179 0.60 13.48 -1.50
N GLY A 180 0.88 14.40 -0.58
CA GLY A 180 0.93 15.85 -0.84
C GLY A 180 -0.39 16.60 -0.60
N SER A 181 -1.47 15.94 -0.15
CA SER A 181 -2.63 16.65 0.39
C SER A 181 -2.22 17.57 1.54
N PRO A 182 -2.65 18.85 1.56
CA PRO A 182 -2.51 19.64 2.77
C PRO A 182 -3.26 18.88 3.87
N ALA A 183 -2.54 18.47 4.92
CA ALA A 183 -3.16 17.84 6.07
C ALA A 183 -4.36 18.71 6.50
N PRO A 184 -5.49 18.11 6.90
CA PRO A 184 -6.58 18.87 7.49
C PRO A 184 -5.95 19.66 8.66
N ARG A 185 -5.96 20.99 8.56
CA ARG A 185 -5.44 21.86 9.61
C ARG A 185 -6.29 21.58 10.84
N VAL A 186 -5.74 20.80 11.77
CA VAL A 186 -6.25 20.73 13.13
C VAL A 186 -6.13 22.16 13.66
N ARG A 187 -7.25 22.89 13.69
CA ARG A 187 -7.34 24.16 14.43
C ARG A 187 -7.19 23.78 15.89
N HIS A 188 -5.97 23.86 16.40
CA HIS A 188 -5.78 23.89 17.84
C HIS A 188 -6.54 25.11 18.39
N PRO A 189 -7.42 24.93 19.39
CA PRO A 189 -7.99 26.06 20.10
C PRO A 189 -6.82 26.87 20.67
N ARG A 190 -6.81 28.18 20.40
CA ARG A 190 -5.86 29.11 21.00
C ARG A 190 -5.95 28.96 22.52
N PRO A 191 -4.85 28.74 23.25
CA PRO A 191 -4.87 28.89 24.69
C PRO A 191 -5.19 30.35 25.01
N ASP A 192 -6.30 30.57 25.69
CA ASP A 192 -6.72 31.86 26.21
C ASP A 192 -5.58 32.49 27.01
N SER A 193 -5.11 33.64 26.54
CA SER A 193 -4.19 34.50 27.28
C SER A 193 -4.96 35.24 28.35
N ARG A 194 -5.23 34.57 29.47
CA ARG A 194 -5.55 35.22 30.75
C ARG A 194 -4.71 34.62 31.85
N SER A 195 -3.54 35.21 32.08
CA SER A 195 -2.81 35.03 33.34
C SER A 195 -3.61 35.69 34.48
N PRO A 196 -3.75 35.03 35.64
CA PRO A 196 -4.30 35.68 36.83
C PRO A 196 -3.28 36.68 37.39
N ARG A 197 -3.72 37.91 37.64
CA ARG A 197 -2.97 38.85 38.50
C ARG A 197 -3.07 38.33 39.93
N ILE A 198 -1.93 37.91 40.48
CA ILE A 198 -1.77 37.69 41.91
C ILE A 198 -1.70 39.09 42.55
N ALA A 199 -2.59 39.34 43.50
CA ALA A 199 -2.56 40.50 44.40
C ALA A 199 -1.73 40.18 45.64
#